data_AF-A0A0C2HZ08-F1
#
_entry.id   AF-A0A0C2HZ08-F1
#
_cell.length_a   1.000
_cell.length_b   1.000
_cell.length_c   1.000
_cell.angle_alpha   90.00
_cell.angle_beta   90.00
_cell.angle_gamma   90.00
#
_symmetry.space_group_name_H-M   'P 1'
#
loop_
_entity.id
_entity.type
_entity.pdbx_description
1 polymer ?
#
loop_
_entity_poly.entity_id
_entity_poly.type
_entity_poly.pdbx_seq_one_letter_code
_entity_poly.pdbx_strand_id
1 'polypeptide(L)'
;MIEKQSRRRAAATGGESSIPLDAETERCVAASGYTLDDVLPAQTLLNVRDTANLHTGATIHDLTPRVHPALKQAAVAAARALDIPVVGLDFIVPQGVDSSEYVIIEANERPGLANHEPAPTAQRFIDLLFPQTVR
;
A
#
# COMPACT_ATOMS: atom_id res chain seq x y z
N MET A 1 17.07 -16.28 -5.36
CA MET A 1 17.00 -15.06 -4.52
C MET A 1 15.58 -14.65 -4.13
N ILE A 2 14.61 -14.79 -5.05
CA ILE A 2 13.19 -14.44 -4.83
C ILE A 2 12.59 -15.15 -3.61
N GLU A 3 12.80 -16.47 -3.49
CA GLU A 3 12.29 -17.23 -2.32
C GLU A 3 12.76 -16.68 -0.97
N LYS A 4 14.01 -16.20 -0.89
CA LYS A 4 14.55 -15.59 0.34
C LYS A 4 13.82 -14.29 0.66
N GLN A 5 13.49 -13.49 -0.35
CA GLN A 5 12.68 -12.28 -0.17
C GLN A 5 11.23 -12.64 0.18
N SER A 6 10.62 -13.64 -0.47
CA SER A 6 9.28 -14.13 -0.13
C SER A 6 9.20 -14.60 1.32
N ARG A 7 10.18 -15.37 1.81
CA ARG A 7 10.24 -15.78 3.23
C ARG A 7 10.34 -14.57 4.18
N ARG A 8 11.17 -13.58 3.84
CA ARG A 8 11.32 -12.36 4.65
C ARG A 8 10.01 -11.55 4.69
N ARG A 9 9.34 -11.40 3.55
CA ARG A 9 8.08 -10.65 3.42
C ARG A 9 6.96 -11.34 4.18
N ALA A 10 6.82 -12.65 3.99
CA ALA A 10 5.83 -13.45 4.72
C ALA A 10 6.03 -13.33 6.24
N ALA A 11 7.26 -13.40 6.73
CA ALA A 11 7.53 -13.22 8.16
C ALA A 11 7.15 -11.82 8.68
N ALA A 12 7.31 -10.77 7.87
CA ALA A 12 6.98 -9.39 8.26
C ALA A 12 5.47 -9.09 8.23
N THR A 13 4.70 -9.83 7.44
CA THR A 13 3.26 -9.58 7.22
C THR A 13 2.38 -10.73 7.75
N GLY A 14 2.87 -11.53 8.69
CA GLY A 14 2.09 -12.66 9.24
C GLY A 14 1.71 -13.74 8.22
N GLY A 15 2.44 -13.85 7.10
CA GLY A 15 2.20 -14.80 6.02
C GLY A 15 1.51 -14.22 4.79
N GLU A 16 1.02 -12.98 4.86
CA GLU A 16 0.21 -12.41 3.78
C GLU A 16 0.97 -12.07 2.49
N SER A 17 2.28 -11.85 2.56
CA SER A 17 3.06 -11.33 1.44
C SER A 17 4.11 -12.33 0.94
N SER A 18 3.99 -12.76 -0.32
CA SER A 18 5.00 -13.59 -0.98
C SER A 18 5.10 -13.22 -2.45
N ILE A 19 6.30 -13.32 -3.03
CA ILE A 19 6.48 -13.13 -4.48
C ILE A 19 6.18 -14.49 -5.15
N PRO A 20 5.12 -14.61 -5.95
CA PRO A 20 4.83 -15.84 -6.67
C PRO A 20 5.89 -16.07 -7.75
N LEU A 21 6.29 -17.32 -7.97
CA LEU A 21 7.08 -17.73 -9.13
C LEU A 21 6.11 -18.17 -10.23
N ASP A 22 5.48 -17.19 -10.87
CA ASP A 22 4.52 -17.36 -11.95
C ASP A 22 5.03 -16.74 -13.26
N ALA A 23 4.27 -16.91 -14.34
CA ALA A 23 4.63 -16.38 -15.66
C ALA A 23 4.81 -14.86 -15.68
N GLU A 24 4.14 -14.13 -14.78
CA GLU A 24 4.27 -12.68 -14.68
C GLU A 24 5.62 -12.30 -14.05
N THR A 25 6.01 -13.00 -12.97
CA THR A 25 7.34 -12.81 -12.37
C THR A 25 8.45 -13.15 -13.37
N GLU A 26 8.31 -14.26 -14.11
CA GLU A 26 9.24 -14.62 -15.19
C GLU A 26 9.31 -13.55 -16.28
N ARG A 27 8.16 -13.01 -16.70
CA ARG A 27 8.07 -11.95 -17.70
C ARG A 27 8.79 -10.67 -17.25
N CYS A 28 8.58 -10.21 -16.02
CA CYS A 28 9.25 -9.01 -15.49
C CYS A 28 10.77 -9.18 -15.39
N VAL A 29 11.23 -10.36 -14.96
CA VAL A 29 12.66 -10.70 -14.87
C VAL A 29 13.29 -10.70 -16.28
N ALA A 30 12.63 -11.36 -17.24
CA ALA A 30 13.07 -11.41 -18.63
C ALA A 30 13.08 -10.03 -19.31
N ALA A 31 12.06 -9.20 -19.06
CA ALA A 31 11.98 -7.83 -19.58
C ALA A 31 13.13 -6.95 -19.08
N SER A 32 13.71 -7.28 -17.92
CA SER A 32 14.88 -6.59 -17.36
C SER A 32 16.22 -7.18 -17.84
N GLY A 33 16.20 -8.15 -18.75
CA GLY A 33 17.39 -8.77 -19.32
C GLY A 33 18.02 -9.88 -18.46
N TYR A 34 17.28 -10.41 -17.49
CA TYR A 34 17.74 -11.49 -16.61
C TYR A 34 16.89 -12.76 -16.78
N THR A 35 17.38 -13.86 -16.23
CA THR A 35 16.68 -15.13 -16.03
C THR A 35 16.54 -15.42 -14.54
N LEU A 36 15.68 -16.38 -14.16
CA LEU A 36 15.51 -16.76 -12.75
C LEU A 36 16.77 -17.39 -12.12
N ASP A 37 17.66 -17.93 -12.96
CA ASP A 37 18.92 -18.56 -12.56
C ASP A 37 20.06 -17.55 -12.41
N ASP A 38 19.88 -16.31 -12.90
CA ASP A 38 20.92 -15.29 -12.81
C ASP A 38 21.13 -14.79 -11.40
N VAL A 39 22.40 -14.53 -11.07
CA VAL A 39 22.79 -13.85 -9.84
C VAL A 39 22.95 -12.37 -10.14
N LEU A 40 22.07 -11.56 -9.54
CA LEU A 40 22.14 -10.11 -9.70
C LEU A 40 23.48 -9.56 -9.16
N PRO A 41 24.10 -8.59 -9.85
CA PRO A 41 25.22 -7.85 -9.30
C PRO A 41 24.85 -7.22 -7.95
N ALA A 42 25.85 -7.07 -7.07
CA ALA A 42 25.64 -6.50 -5.75
C ALA A 42 24.90 -5.14 -5.85
N GLN A 43 23.94 -4.93 -4.94
CA GLN A 43 23.13 -3.70 -4.84
C GLN A 43 22.21 -3.41 -6.04
N THR A 44 22.04 -4.36 -6.97
CA THR A 44 21.06 -4.22 -8.07
C THR A 44 19.65 -4.49 -7.57
N LEU A 45 18.74 -3.55 -7.82
CA LEU A 45 17.30 -3.76 -7.63
C LEU A 45 16.68 -4.24 -8.94
N LEU A 46 15.93 -5.32 -8.86
CA LEU A 46 15.19 -5.87 -9.99
C LEU A 46 13.70 -5.78 -9.67
N ASN A 47 12.93 -5.16 -10.57
CA ASN A 47 11.47 -5.19 -10.47
C ASN A 47 10.97 -6.53 -10.99
N VAL A 48 10.28 -7.28 -10.13
CA VAL A 48 9.82 -8.64 -10.43
C VAL A 48 8.30 -8.73 -10.63
N ARG A 49 7.59 -7.60 -10.50
CA ARG A 49 6.13 -7.46 -10.67
C ARG A 49 5.82 -6.04 -11.13
N ASP A 50 4.94 -5.86 -12.11
CA ASP A 50 4.55 -4.51 -12.54
C ASP A 50 3.53 -3.85 -11.58
N THR A 51 2.78 -4.66 -10.83
CA THR A 51 1.77 -4.18 -9.86
C THR A 51 2.25 -4.32 -8.43
N ALA A 52 2.02 -3.30 -7.60
CA ALA A 52 2.40 -3.28 -6.19
C ALA A 52 1.32 -3.83 -5.24
N ASN A 53 0.91 -5.10 -5.41
CA ASN A 53 -0.04 -5.76 -4.51
C ASN A 53 0.67 -6.44 -3.33
N LEU A 54 0.18 -6.22 -2.10
CA LEU A 54 0.77 -6.77 -0.87
C LEU A 54 0.91 -8.30 -0.94
N HIS A 55 -0.15 -9.00 -1.38
CA HIS A 55 -0.18 -10.46 -1.44
C HIS A 55 0.81 -11.05 -2.48
N THR A 56 1.21 -10.26 -3.49
CA THR A 56 2.25 -10.62 -4.46
C THR A 56 3.62 -10.05 -4.11
N GLY A 57 3.83 -9.73 -2.84
CA GLY A 57 5.14 -9.34 -2.34
C GLY A 57 5.35 -7.83 -2.22
N ALA A 58 4.41 -6.95 -2.54
CA ALA A 58 4.64 -5.52 -2.34
C ALA A 58 4.80 -5.18 -0.85
N THR A 59 5.35 -4.01 -0.56
CA THR A 59 5.52 -3.49 0.81
C THR A 59 4.62 -2.29 1.04
N ILE A 60 4.11 -2.17 2.27
CA ILE A 60 3.33 -1.02 2.70
C ILE A 60 4.22 -0.13 3.56
N HIS A 61 4.10 1.18 3.36
CA HIS A 61 4.84 2.18 4.10
C HIS A 61 3.86 3.22 4.65
N ASP A 62 3.86 3.43 5.97
CA ASP A 62 3.12 4.54 6.57
C ASP A 62 3.82 5.87 6.23
N LEU A 63 3.14 6.68 5.43
CA LEU A 63 3.62 7.99 5.00
C LEU A 63 2.85 9.13 5.67
N THR A 64 1.93 8.85 6.61
CA THR A 64 1.08 9.84 7.29
C THR A 64 1.82 11.09 7.78
N PRO A 65 3.05 11.00 8.35
CA PRO A 65 3.81 12.17 8.79
C PRO A 65 4.29 13.08 7.63
N ARG A 66 4.47 12.52 6.44
CA ARG A 66 4.97 13.21 5.24
C ARG A 66 3.87 13.72 4.32
N VAL A 67 2.65 13.19 4.44
CA VAL A 67 1.52 13.58 3.58
C VAL A 67 1.25 15.08 3.70
N HIS A 68 1.29 15.77 2.55
CA HIS A 68 1.04 17.19 2.43
C HIS A 68 -0.36 17.56 2.96
N PRO A 69 -0.53 18.69 3.68
CA PRO A 69 -1.82 19.09 4.23
C PRO A 69 -2.96 19.17 3.20
N ALA A 70 -2.66 19.57 1.96
CA ALA A 70 -3.66 19.65 0.89
C ALA A 70 -4.31 18.29 0.57
N LEU A 71 -3.53 17.19 0.59
CA LEU A 71 -4.05 15.84 0.39
C LEU A 71 -5.00 15.43 1.52
N LYS A 72 -4.63 15.76 2.77
CA LYS A 72 -5.47 15.50 3.95
C LYS A 72 -6.79 16.27 3.87
N GLN A 73 -6.73 17.54 3.49
CA GLN A 73 -7.91 18.39 3.32
C GLN A 73 -8.80 17.88 2.18
N ALA A 74 -8.22 17.47 1.06
CA ALA A 74 -8.93 16.88 -0.07
C ALA A 74 -9.65 15.59 0.35
N ALA A 75 -8.98 14.71 1.10
CA ALA A 75 -9.58 13.48 1.59
C ALA A 75 -10.80 13.73 2.49
N VAL A 76 -10.68 14.68 3.44
CA VAL A 76 -11.80 15.07 4.31
C VAL A 76 -12.94 15.73 3.51
N ALA A 77 -12.61 16.58 2.54
CA ALA A 77 -13.60 17.23 1.70
C ALA A 77 -14.38 16.23 0.84
N ALA A 78 -13.68 15.25 0.24
CA ALA A 78 -14.29 14.18 -0.54
C ALA A 78 -15.19 13.29 0.33
N ALA A 79 -14.73 12.87 1.52
CA ALA A 79 -15.55 12.08 2.44
C ALA A 79 -16.86 12.78 2.81
N ARG A 80 -16.81 14.10 3.08
CA ARG A 80 -18.01 14.91 3.37
C ARG A 80 -18.91 15.07 2.15
N ALA A 81 -18.33 15.27 0.96
CA ALA A 81 -19.10 15.44 -0.27
C ALA A 81 -19.83 14.15 -0.68
N LEU A 82 -19.24 12.99 -0.39
CA LEU A 82 -19.83 11.68 -0.64
C LEU A 82 -20.84 11.24 0.43
N ASP A 83 -20.88 11.94 1.57
CA ASP A 83 -21.68 11.56 2.75
C ASP A 83 -21.39 10.13 3.23
N ILE A 84 -20.12 9.72 3.15
CA ILE A 84 -19.66 8.41 3.63
C ILE A 84 -18.84 8.63 4.91
N PRO A 85 -19.32 8.19 6.09
CA PRO A 85 -18.65 8.45 7.37
C PRO A 85 -17.22 7.89 7.46
N VAL A 86 -16.96 6.77 6.78
CA VAL A 86 -15.64 6.14 6.70
C VAL A 86 -15.38 5.67 5.28
N VAL A 87 -14.39 6.27 4.65
CA VAL A 87 -14.04 6.01 3.26
C VAL A 87 -12.51 5.94 3.13
N GLY A 88 -12.02 4.96 2.36
CA GLY A 88 -10.65 4.95 1.87
C GLY A 88 -10.59 5.69 0.55
N LEU A 89 -9.67 6.64 0.41
CA LEU A 89 -9.51 7.40 -0.82
C LEU A 89 -8.13 7.12 -1.40
N ASP A 90 -8.11 6.76 -2.67
CA ASP A 90 -6.89 6.49 -3.39
C ASP A 90 -6.54 7.67 -4.27
N PHE A 91 -5.27 8.06 -4.20
CA PHE A 91 -4.73 9.23 -4.89
C PHE A 91 -3.56 8.81 -5.77
N ILE A 92 -3.47 9.43 -6.95
CA ILE A 92 -2.21 9.55 -7.67
C ILE A 92 -1.62 10.92 -7.31
N VAL A 93 -0.38 10.90 -6.84
CA VAL A 93 0.36 12.11 -6.43
C VAL A 93 1.67 12.14 -7.24
N PRO A 94 1.69 12.73 -8.44
CA PRO A 94 2.79 12.56 -9.41
C PRO A 94 4.16 13.00 -8.88
N GLN A 95 4.17 14.04 -8.05
CA GLN A 95 5.39 14.61 -7.49
C GLN A 95 5.74 14.05 -6.10
N GLY A 96 4.99 13.06 -5.60
CA GLY A 96 5.19 12.46 -4.28
C GLY A 96 4.27 13.05 -3.20
N VAL A 97 4.11 12.30 -2.09
CA VAL A 97 3.12 12.56 -1.03
C VAL A 97 3.29 13.89 -0.29
N ASP A 98 4.44 14.53 -0.39
CA ASP A 98 4.75 15.85 0.16
C ASP A 98 4.37 17.01 -0.78
N SER A 99 3.90 16.71 -1.99
CA SER A 99 3.36 17.69 -2.92
C SER A 99 1.85 17.92 -2.74
N SER A 100 1.40 19.08 -3.22
CA SER A 100 0.00 19.48 -3.23
C SER A 100 -0.77 19.07 -4.49
N GLU A 101 -0.07 18.64 -5.55
CA GLU A 101 -0.72 18.21 -6.79
C GLU A 101 -1.17 16.75 -6.71
N TYR A 102 -2.45 16.51 -6.99
CA TYR A 102 -3.03 15.17 -6.89
C TYR A 102 -4.22 14.96 -7.82
N VAL A 103 -4.55 13.69 -8.01
CA VAL A 103 -5.78 13.21 -8.63
C VAL A 103 -6.39 12.14 -7.72
N ILE A 104 -7.66 12.28 -7.35
CA ILE A 104 -8.42 11.21 -6.68
C ILE A 104 -8.85 10.20 -7.75
N ILE A 105 -8.58 8.92 -7.53
CA ILE A 105 -8.89 7.85 -8.48
C ILE A 105 -10.01 6.93 -8.02
N GLU A 106 -10.19 6.75 -6.71
CA GLU A 106 -11.18 5.85 -6.15
C GLU A 106 -11.64 6.31 -4.75
N ALA A 107 -12.88 5.99 -4.41
CA ALA A 107 -13.45 6.13 -3.08
C ALA A 107 -14.07 4.80 -2.64
N ASN A 108 -13.47 4.16 -1.64
CA ASN A 108 -13.81 2.86 -1.13
C ASN A 108 -14.64 2.97 0.15
N GLU A 109 -15.92 2.60 0.08
CA GLU A 109 -16.88 2.59 1.21
C GLU A 109 -16.57 1.55 2.30
N ARG A 110 -15.72 0.57 1.99
CA ARG A 110 -15.27 -0.50 2.92
C ARG A 110 -13.75 -0.59 2.91
N PRO A 111 -13.04 0.42 3.45
CA PRO A 111 -11.59 0.40 3.46
C PRO A 111 -11.05 -0.71 4.35
N GLY A 112 -9.96 -1.34 3.92
CA GLY A 112 -9.21 -2.26 4.78
C GLY A 112 -8.54 -1.48 5.91
N LEU A 113 -8.79 -1.84 7.17
CA LEU A 113 -8.28 -1.10 8.34
C LEU A 113 -6.90 -1.60 8.81
N ALA A 114 -6.61 -2.89 8.63
CA ALA A 114 -5.41 -3.56 9.16
C ALA A 114 -4.10 -3.07 8.51
N ASN A 115 -4.15 -2.64 7.25
CA ASN A 115 -2.98 -2.22 6.49
C ASN A 115 -2.44 -0.82 6.87
N HIS A 116 -3.03 -0.18 7.89
CA HIS A 116 -2.68 1.17 8.33
C HIS A 116 -1.94 1.21 9.67
N GLU A 117 -1.44 0.07 10.17
CA GLU A 117 -0.58 0.06 11.36
C GLU A 117 0.64 0.98 11.17
N PRO A 118 1.05 1.73 12.21
CA PRO A 118 0.60 1.66 13.61
C PRO A 118 -0.61 2.56 13.94
N ALA A 119 -1.25 3.19 12.93
CA ALA A 119 -2.38 4.08 13.20
C ALA A 119 -3.57 3.29 13.80
N PRO A 120 -4.28 3.84 14.79
CA PRO A 120 -5.36 3.14 15.49
C PRO A 120 -6.67 3.15 14.68
N THR A 121 -6.62 2.85 13.39
CA THR A 121 -7.76 2.93 12.46
C THR A 121 -8.95 2.08 12.92
N ALA A 122 -8.70 0.84 13.33
CA ALA A 122 -9.74 -0.04 13.87
C ALA A 122 -10.38 0.52 15.15
N GLN A 123 -9.58 1.02 16.09
CA GLN A 123 -10.10 1.65 17.31
C GLN A 123 -10.95 2.88 16.98
N ARG A 124 -10.46 3.78 16.12
CA ARG A 124 -11.21 4.98 15.71
C ARG A 124 -12.52 4.65 15.00
N PHE A 125 -12.55 3.54 14.25
CA PHE A 125 -13.78 3.08 13.63
C PHE A 125 -14.80 2.59 14.66
N ILE A 126 -14.35 1.82 15.68
CA ILE A 126 -15.21 1.40 16.79
C ILE A 126 -15.70 2.62 17.60
N ASP A 127 -14.83 3.58 17.87
CA ASP A 127 -15.18 4.83 18.57
C ASP A 127 -16.29 5.60 17.84
N LEU A 128 -16.24 5.62 16.49
CA LEU A 128 -17.28 6.23 15.65
C LEU A 128 -18.62 5.50 15.78
N LEU A 129 -18.61 4.16 15.82
CA LEU A 129 -19.82 3.34 15.93
C LEU A 129 -20.45 3.38 17.34
N PHE A 130 -19.62 3.54 18.38
CA PHE A 130 -20.03 3.52 19.78
C PHE A 130 -19.49 4.74 20.55
N PRO A 131 -19.92 5.97 20.19
CA PRO A 131 -19.37 7.20 20.75
C PRO A 131 -19.49 7.29 22.28
N GLN A 132 -20.51 6.68 22.87
CA GLN A 132 -20.74 6.61 24.32
C GLN A 132 -19.69 5.80 25.09
N THR A 133 -18.89 4.98 24.40
CA THR A 133 -17.83 4.16 25.01
C THR A 133 -16.47 4.85 25.03
N VAL A 134 -16.35 5.96 24.31
CA VAL A 134 -15.14 6.78 24.27
C VAL A 134 -15.00 7.48 25.63
N ARG A 135 -13.91 7.18 26.33
CA ARG A 135 -13.55 7.82 27.61
C ARG A 135 -12.71 9.07 27.40
#